data_AF-A0A8T4EG27-F1
#
_entry.id   AF-A0A8T4EG27-F1
#
_cell.length_a   1.000
_cell.length_b   1.000
_cell.length_c   1.000
_cell.angle_alpha   90.00
_cell.angle_beta   90.00
_cell.angle_gamma   90.00
#
_symmetry.space_group_name_H-M   'P 1'
#
loop_
_entity.id
_entity.type
_entity.pdbx_description
1 polymer ?
#
loop_
_entity_poly.entity_id
_entity_poly.type
_entity_poly.pdbx_seq_one_letter_code
_entity_poly.pdbx_strand_id
1 'polypeptide(L)'
;MKIKNPKKIIASILLVYILLLVYFTASEILEKPKIAKQITGSSVGIVGINLVSQCSMNLVPGFNLISICANATNLSVAKILEDLEGKYEFVLRWNTSTQEFDTYSPEAEFETNGFGSFELNESYLIYMKEAKILTILGEELEDLNISLIEEYNAPSYPYTFTGNVTRYLADIISDVAFLSRWNASRQEFDTYSPEAAENPFYTIPKGEGQFIYMIYPAVLSYNKTDLRS
;
A
#
# COMPACT_ATOMS: atom_id res chain seq x y z
N MET A 1 3.03 69.64 21.44
CA MET A 1 1.96 68.69 21.05
C MET A 1 2.10 67.43 21.92
N LYS A 2 1.26 67.27 22.95
CA LYS A 2 1.34 66.11 23.88
C LYS A 2 0.73 64.88 23.21
N ILE A 3 1.55 63.88 22.91
CA ILE A 3 1.10 62.61 22.33
C ILE A 3 0.26 61.88 23.38
N LYS A 4 -1.04 61.76 23.13
CA LYS A 4 -2.02 61.10 24.01
C LYS A 4 -1.77 59.59 23.92
N ASN A 5 -1.26 59.01 25.00
CA ASN A 5 -1.14 57.57 25.24
C ASN A 5 -0.08 56.81 24.37
N PRO A 6 1.21 56.89 24.72
CA PRO A 6 2.29 56.21 23.97
C PRO A 6 2.14 54.69 23.92
N LYS A 7 1.50 54.08 24.92
CA LYS A 7 1.24 52.63 24.96
C LYS A 7 0.33 52.14 23.82
N LYS A 8 -0.64 52.95 23.38
CA LYS A 8 -1.53 52.58 22.27
C LYS A 8 -0.81 52.66 20.92
N ILE A 9 0.11 53.61 20.77
CA ILE A 9 0.90 53.79 19.55
C ILE A 9 1.87 52.61 19.38
N ILE A 10 2.53 52.17 20.45
CA ILE A 10 3.42 51.01 20.43
C ILE A 10 2.65 49.73 20.05
N ALA A 11 1.46 49.52 20.63
CA ALA A 11 0.63 48.36 20.30
C ALA A 11 0.17 48.35 18.84
N SER A 12 -0.20 49.51 18.28
CA SER A 12 -0.57 49.63 16.87
C SER A 12 0.61 49.37 15.93
N ILE A 13 1.82 49.85 16.26
CA ILE A 13 3.02 49.60 15.47
C ILE A 13 3.38 48.11 15.49
N LEU A 14 3.28 47.45 16.66
CA LEU A 14 3.55 46.02 16.80
C LEU A 14 2.58 45.17 15.99
N LEU A 15 1.28 45.52 16.01
CA LEU A 15 0.25 44.81 15.25
C LEU A 15 0.47 44.92 13.73
N VAL A 16 0.84 46.12 13.24
CA VAL A 16 1.17 46.35 11.84
C VAL A 16 2.41 45.56 11.42
N TYR A 17 3.42 45.48 12.30
CA TYR A 17 4.63 44.71 12.04
C TYR A 17 4.36 43.19 11.98
N ILE A 18 3.50 42.66 12.86
CA ILE A 18 3.09 41.25 12.84
C ILE A 18 2.29 40.94 11.57
N LEU A 19 1.37 41.81 11.17
CA LEU A 19 0.61 41.65 9.92
C LEU A 19 1.52 41.68 8.68
N LEU A 20 2.55 42.54 8.67
CA LEU A 20 3.55 42.58 7.61
C LEU A 20 4.41 41.30 7.56
N LEU A 21 4.81 40.76 8.71
CA LEU A 21 5.55 39.49 8.78
C LEU A 21 4.74 38.31 8.26
N VAL A 22 3.45 38.22 8.63
CA VAL A 22 2.55 37.17 8.15
C VAL A 22 2.30 37.30 6.64
N TYR A 23 2.22 38.53 6.12
CA TYR A 23 2.08 38.75 4.67
C TYR A 23 3.33 38.35 3.89
N PHE A 24 4.53 38.64 4.43
CA PHE A 24 5.79 38.24 3.80
C PHE A 24 5.98 36.72 3.77
N THR A 25 5.68 36.00 4.86
CA THR A 25 5.79 34.53 4.88
C THR A 25 4.74 33.85 4.00
N ALA A 26 3.53 34.39 3.88
CA ALA A 26 2.53 33.88 2.96
C ALA A 26 2.91 34.08 1.48
N SER A 27 3.70 35.12 1.16
CA SER A 27 4.16 35.38 -0.20
C SER A 27 5.28 34.45 -0.69
N GLU A 28 5.96 33.74 0.23
CA GLU A 28 7.02 32.77 -0.11
C GLU A 28 6.52 31.33 -0.28
N ILE A 29 5.24 31.02 -0.01
CA ILE A 29 4.68 29.65 -0.11
C ILE A 29 3.85 29.43 -1.39
N LEU A 30 3.64 30.45 -2.22
CA LEU A 30 3.02 30.25 -3.53
C LEU A 30 4.10 29.96 -4.59
N GLU A 31 4.74 28.80 -4.51
CA GLU A 31 5.45 28.24 -5.67
C GLU A 31 4.42 28.04 -6.78
N LYS A 32 4.41 28.98 -7.73
CA LYS A 32 3.70 28.81 -9.00
C LYS A 32 4.20 27.51 -9.63
N PRO A 33 3.32 26.71 -10.27
CA PRO A 33 3.78 25.56 -11.02
C PRO A 33 4.85 26.02 -12.01
N LYS A 34 6.02 25.37 -12.00
CA LYS A 34 7.05 25.56 -13.02
C LYS A 34 6.45 25.22 -14.37
N ILE A 35 5.94 26.22 -15.08
CA ILE A 35 5.49 26.07 -16.45
C ILE A 35 6.74 25.73 -17.25
N ALA A 36 6.76 24.53 -17.83
CA ALA A 36 7.84 24.05 -18.67
C ALA A 36 8.15 25.10 -19.76
N LYS A 37 9.42 25.47 -19.85
CA LYS A 37 9.89 26.41 -20.87
C LYS A 37 9.79 25.71 -22.22
N GLN A 38 8.84 26.12 -23.06
CA GLN A 38 8.69 25.57 -24.42
C GLN A 38 9.96 25.91 -25.22
N ILE A 39 10.69 24.88 -25.65
CA ILE A 39 11.86 25.02 -26.51
C ILE A 39 11.33 25.26 -27.93
N THR A 40 11.28 26.51 -28.37
CA THR A 40 11.02 26.87 -29.77
C THR A 40 12.31 26.64 -30.58
N GLY A 41 12.56 25.39 -30.92
CA GLY A 41 13.62 24.95 -31.83
C GLY A 41 13.16 23.62 -32.44
N SER A 42 13.25 23.50 -33.76
CA SER A 42 12.72 22.38 -34.55
C SER A 42 13.51 21.09 -34.37
N SER A 43 13.54 20.57 -33.15
CA SER A 43 14.02 19.25 -32.79
C SER A 43 12.84 18.50 -32.19
N VAL A 44 12.28 17.55 -32.94
CA VAL A 44 11.30 16.60 -32.39
C VAL A 44 12.07 15.65 -31.47
N GLY A 45 12.21 16.05 -30.21
CA GLY A 45 12.62 15.15 -29.14
C GLY A 45 11.37 14.45 -28.62
N ILE A 46 11.34 13.12 -28.68
CA ILE A 46 10.34 12.35 -27.94
C ILE A 46 10.71 12.51 -26.46
N VAL A 47 9.90 13.26 -25.70
CA VAL A 47 10.00 13.27 -24.24
C VAL A 47 9.21 12.06 -23.74
N GLY A 48 9.92 11.02 -23.32
CA GLY A 48 9.32 9.94 -22.56
C GLY A 48 9.02 10.41 -21.14
N ILE A 49 7.74 10.58 -20.79
CA ILE A 49 7.33 10.73 -19.40
C ILE A 49 7.09 9.32 -18.86
N ASN A 50 7.99 8.84 -18.01
CA ASN A 50 7.76 7.61 -17.26
C ASN A 50 6.85 7.93 -16.08
N LEU A 51 5.56 7.64 -16.22
CA LEU A 51 4.61 7.64 -15.12
C LEU A 51 4.88 6.39 -14.27
N VAL A 52 5.58 6.56 -13.15
CA VAL A 52 5.75 5.50 -12.16
C VAL A 52 4.43 5.33 -11.43
N SER A 53 3.92 4.10 -11.35
CA SER A 53 2.71 3.81 -10.59
C SER A 53 3.00 3.84 -9.09
N GLN A 54 1.96 4.08 -8.30
CA GLN A 54 2.04 4.16 -6.86
C GLN A 54 0.99 3.25 -6.23
N CYS A 55 1.46 2.28 -5.44
CA CYS A 55 0.65 1.47 -4.55
C CYS A 55 0.72 2.08 -3.14
N SER A 56 -0.42 2.50 -2.58
CA SER A 56 -0.48 3.07 -1.23
C SER A 56 -1.53 2.37 -0.39
N MET A 57 -1.14 2.02 0.84
CA MET A 57 -1.95 1.30 1.81
C MET A 57 -1.94 2.06 3.14
N ASN A 58 -3.11 2.22 3.75
CA ASN A 58 -3.24 2.80 5.07
C ASN A 58 -3.08 1.69 6.12
N LEU A 59 -1.93 1.63 6.78
CA LEU A 59 -1.69 0.65 7.83
C LEU A 59 -2.11 1.24 9.18
N VAL A 60 -2.86 0.47 9.96
CA VAL A 60 -3.34 0.84 11.31
C VAL A 60 -2.57 0.05 12.37
N PRO A 61 -2.56 0.49 13.65
CA PRO A 61 -1.92 -0.28 14.72
C PRO A 61 -2.52 -1.69 14.83
N GLY A 62 -1.66 -2.67 15.14
CA GLY A 62 -2.00 -4.10 15.10
C GLY A 62 -1.63 -4.75 13.76
N PHE A 63 -2.26 -5.88 13.46
CA PHE A 63 -2.01 -6.62 12.23
C PHE A 63 -2.68 -5.95 11.02
N ASN A 64 -1.97 -6.00 9.89
CA ASN A 64 -2.45 -5.61 8.57
C ASN A 64 -2.00 -6.68 7.58
N LEU A 65 -2.93 -7.30 6.85
CA LEU A 65 -2.61 -8.27 5.79
C LEU A 65 -2.50 -7.52 4.47
N ILE A 66 -1.32 -7.54 3.87
CA ILE A 66 -1.01 -6.75 2.68
C ILE A 66 -0.54 -7.61 1.51
N SER A 67 -0.65 -7.05 0.32
CA SER A 67 -0.02 -7.55 -0.91
C SER A 67 0.80 -6.43 -1.57
N ILE A 68 1.92 -6.80 -2.19
CA ILE A 68 2.70 -5.86 -2.98
C ILE A 68 1.97 -5.61 -4.30
N CYS A 69 1.43 -4.40 -4.47
CA CYS A 69 0.64 -4.02 -5.65
C CYS A 69 1.37 -3.09 -6.64
N ALA A 70 2.71 -3.10 -6.61
CA ALA A 70 3.58 -2.42 -7.55
C ALA A 70 4.89 -3.19 -7.76
N ASN A 71 5.37 -3.24 -9.00
CA ASN A 71 6.64 -3.86 -9.36
C ASN A 71 7.80 -2.91 -9.04
N ALA A 72 8.22 -2.88 -7.79
CA ALA A 72 9.34 -2.07 -7.34
C ALA A 72 10.68 -2.65 -7.83
N THR A 73 11.66 -1.78 -8.09
CA THR A 73 13.01 -2.20 -8.51
C THR A 73 13.79 -2.94 -7.42
N ASN A 74 13.39 -2.79 -6.16
CA ASN A 74 13.98 -3.47 -5.02
C ASN A 74 12.87 -3.93 -4.07
N LEU A 75 12.69 -5.24 -3.98
CA LEU A 75 11.68 -5.89 -3.15
C LEU A 75 12.21 -6.31 -1.77
N SER A 76 13.42 -5.88 -1.38
CA SER A 76 13.91 -6.20 -0.03
C SER A 76 12.97 -5.61 1.02
N VAL A 77 12.70 -6.38 2.08
CA VAL A 77 11.75 -5.95 3.13
C VAL A 77 12.22 -4.64 3.75
N ALA A 78 13.52 -4.53 4.05
CA ALA A 78 14.12 -3.32 4.59
C ALA A 78 13.93 -2.10 3.68
N LYS A 79 13.99 -2.26 2.35
CA LYS A 79 13.83 -1.14 1.42
C LYS A 79 12.37 -0.74 1.26
N ILE A 80 11.47 -1.72 1.11
CA ILE A 80 10.03 -1.47 0.94
C ILE A 80 9.44 -0.83 2.22
N LEU A 81 9.93 -1.21 3.40
CA LEU A 81 9.42 -0.71 4.68
C LEU A 81 10.26 0.43 5.28
N GLU A 82 11.16 1.04 4.53
CA GLU A 82 12.06 2.09 5.06
C GLU A 82 11.29 3.27 5.68
N ASP A 83 10.19 3.69 5.06
CA ASP A 83 9.34 4.78 5.57
C ASP A 83 8.55 4.40 6.85
N LEU A 84 8.51 3.10 7.16
CA LEU A 84 7.89 2.54 8.35
C LEU A 84 8.91 2.27 9.46
N GLU A 85 10.19 2.63 9.30
CA GLU A 85 11.22 2.41 10.32
C GLU A 85 10.74 2.90 11.71
N GLY A 86 10.90 2.04 12.71
CA GLY A 86 10.45 2.24 14.09
C GLY A 86 8.94 2.10 14.33
N LYS A 87 8.11 1.96 13.28
CA LYS A 87 6.63 1.95 13.39
C LYS A 87 6.00 0.58 13.22
N TYR A 88 6.77 -0.43 12.85
CA TYR A 88 6.35 -1.84 12.83
C TYR A 88 7.30 -2.67 13.70
N GLU A 89 6.85 -3.86 14.09
CA GLU A 89 7.64 -4.77 14.92
C GLU A 89 8.21 -5.93 14.10
N PHE A 90 7.35 -6.62 13.34
CA PHE A 90 7.73 -7.75 12.51
C PHE A 90 6.77 -7.92 11.33
N VAL A 91 7.22 -8.70 10.36
CA VAL A 91 6.45 -9.14 9.20
C VAL A 91 6.39 -10.66 9.22
N LEU A 92 5.22 -11.22 8.97
CA LEU A 92 5.02 -12.66 8.84
C LEU A 92 4.75 -13.00 7.38
N ARG A 93 5.45 -14.01 6.88
CA ARG A 93 5.20 -14.66 5.58
C ARG A 93 4.61 -16.03 5.85
N TRP A 94 3.52 -16.36 5.18
CA TRP A 94 2.98 -17.72 5.23
C TRP A 94 3.84 -18.66 4.39
N ASN A 95 4.41 -19.68 5.01
CA ASN A 95 5.13 -20.74 4.33
C ASN A 95 4.15 -21.86 3.96
N THR A 96 3.70 -21.85 2.71
CA THR A 96 2.72 -22.81 2.20
C THR A 96 3.22 -24.26 2.29
N SER A 97 4.53 -24.52 2.27
CA SER A 97 5.06 -25.89 2.35
C SER A 97 5.01 -26.47 3.76
N THR A 98 5.24 -25.63 4.78
CA THR A 98 5.23 -26.06 6.18
C THR A 98 3.92 -25.75 6.90
N GLN A 99 3.04 -24.95 6.29
CA GLN A 99 1.82 -24.42 6.90
C GLN A 99 2.10 -23.63 8.19
N GLU A 100 3.20 -22.87 8.19
CA GLU A 100 3.65 -22.07 9.34
C GLU A 100 4.07 -20.66 8.89
N PHE A 101 4.22 -19.74 9.85
CA PHE A 101 4.71 -18.39 9.56
C PHE A 101 6.22 -18.29 9.70
N ASP A 102 6.88 -17.85 8.63
CA ASP A 102 8.23 -17.30 8.72
C ASP A 102 8.16 -15.86 9.22
N THR A 103 9.10 -15.48 10.07
CA THR A 103 9.13 -14.14 10.68
C THR A 103 10.33 -13.35 10.17
N TYR A 104 10.09 -12.08 9.87
CA TYR A 104 11.11 -11.06 9.67
C TYR A 104 10.98 -9.99 10.74
N SER A 105 12.07 -9.67 11.44
CA SER A 105 12.18 -8.53 12.35
C SER A 105 13.39 -7.67 11.97
N PRO A 106 13.26 -6.33 11.94
CA PRO A 106 14.37 -5.43 11.67
C PRO A 106 15.43 -5.45 12.79
N GLU A 107 15.07 -5.90 13.99
CA GLU A 107 15.98 -6.01 15.14
C GLU A 107 16.69 -7.36 15.21
N ALA A 108 16.22 -8.36 14.48
CA ALA A 108 16.82 -9.69 14.43
C ALA A 108 18.09 -9.68 13.57
N GLU A 109 19.07 -10.52 13.94
CA GLU A 109 20.25 -10.74 13.10
C GLU A 109 19.81 -11.32 11.75
N PHE A 110 20.47 -10.90 10.66
CA PHE A 110 20.04 -11.29 9.30
C PHE A 110 19.90 -12.80 9.11
N GLU A 111 20.80 -13.60 9.71
CA GLU A 111 20.79 -15.07 9.64
C GLU A 111 19.60 -15.72 10.37
N THR A 112 18.92 -14.97 11.24
CA THR A 112 17.77 -15.43 12.02
C THR A 112 16.42 -15.02 11.42
N ASN A 113 16.42 -14.16 10.41
CA ASN A 113 15.21 -13.82 9.67
C ASN A 113 14.82 -14.95 8.71
N GLY A 114 13.55 -15.35 8.72
CA GLY A 114 13.03 -16.41 7.85
C GLY A 114 12.98 -16.01 6.37
N PHE A 115 13.07 -14.72 6.05
CA PHE A 115 13.11 -14.17 4.70
C PHE A 115 13.68 -12.74 4.68
N GLY A 116 14.10 -12.25 3.51
CA GLY A 116 14.69 -10.91 3.36
C GLY A 116 14.07 -10.03 2.26
N SER A 117 13.18 -10.59 1.45
CA SER A 117 12.50 -9.92 0.34
C SER A 117 11.03 -10.31 0.29
N PHE A 118 10.20 -9.40 -0.17
CA PHE A 118 8.84 -9.68 -0.56
C PHE A 118 8.79 -10.35 -1.93
N GLU A 119 7.83 -11.25 -2.11
CA GLU A 119 7.49 -11.90 -3.36
C GLU A 119 6.18 -11.32 -3.89
N LEU A 120 6.11 -11.07 -5.20
CA LEU A 120 4.96 -10.42 -5.82
C LEU A 120 3.70 -11.29 -5.88
N ASN A 121 3.85 -12.60 -5.68
CA ASN A 121 2.78 -13.58 -5.66
C ASN A 121 2.30 -13.94 -4.23
N GLU A 122 2.83 -13.29 -3.19
CA GLU A 122 2.51 -13.59 -1.79
C GLU A 122 1.89 -12.40 -1.05
N SER A 123 1.13 -12.73 0.00
CA SER A 123 0.58 -11.82 0.99
C SER A 123 1.33 -11.92 2.31
N TYR A 124 1.39 -10.81 3.05
CA TYR A 124 2.18 -10.67 4.26
C TYR A 124 1.38 -10.02 5.39
N LEU A 125 1.54 -10.53 6.61
CA LEU A 125 1.02 -9.86 7.81
C LEU A 125 2.08 -8.94 8.38
N ILE A 126 1.78 -7.65 8.51
CA ILE A 126 2.65 -6.69 9.19
C ILE A 126 2.00 -6.32 10.52
N TYR A 127 2.76 -6.44 11.60
CA TYR A 127 2.36 -5.92 12.90
C TYR A 127 2.87 -4.49 13.09
N MET A 128 1.95 -3.52 13.08
CA MET A 128 2.23 -2.10 13.22
C MET A 128 2.10 -1.65 14.67
N LYS A 129 3.08 -0.88 15.16
CA LYS A 129 3.03 -0.14 16.42
C LYS A 129 2.27 1.18 16.27
N GLU A 130 2.40 1.83 15.11
CA GLU A 130 1.80 3.12 14.83
C GLU A 130 1.14 3.16 13.44
N ALA A 131 0.08 3.94 13.29
CA ALA A 131 -0.58 4.12 12.00
C ALA A 131 0.35 4.85 11.02
N LYS A 132 0.46 4.35 9.78
CA LYS A 132 1.28 4.98 8.74
C LYS A 132 0.81 4.53 7.36
N ILE A 133 0.93 5.42 6.38
CA ILE A 133 0.72 5.06 4.98
C ILE A 133 2.01 4.43 4.45
N LEU A 134 1.93 3.18 4.01
CA LEU A 134 2.96 2.53 3.22
C LEU A 134 2.79 2.93 1.76
N THR A 135 3.86 3.41 1.12
CA THR A 135 3.85 3.78 -0.29
C THR A 135 4.95 3.02 -1.02
N ILE A 136 4.56 2.29 -2.07
CA ILE A 136 5.46 1.51 -2.90
C ILE A 136 5.42 2.10 -4.31
N LEU A 137 6.58 2.50 -4.80
CA LEU A 137 6.77 3.03 -6.15
C LEU A 137 7.26 1.90 -7.06
N GLY A 138 6.61 1.75 -8.20
CA GLY A 138 6.96 0.72 -9.16
C GLY A 138 6.09 0.78 -10.40
N GLU A 139 6.35 -0.09 -11.36
CA GLU A 139 5.44 -0.28 -12.49
C GLU A 139 4.17 -0.99 -12.02
N GLU A 140 3.05 -0.83 -12.74
CA GLU A 140 1.88 -1.65 -12.44
C GLU A 140 2.20 -3.12 -12.75
N LEU A 141 1.66 -4.03 -11.95
CA LEU A 141 1.72 -5.44 -12.28
C LEU A 141 0.81 -5.74 -13.48
N GLU A 142 1.30 -6.64 -14.33
CA GLU A 142 0.57 -7.22 -15.46
C GLU A 142 -0.23 -8.45 -14.99
N ASP A 143 -0.74 -9.24 -15.93
CA ASP A 143 -1.38 -10.52 -15.62
C ASP A 143 -0.45 -11.44 -14.83
N LEU A 144 -1.01 -12.13 -13.84
CA LEU A 144 -0.26 -12.93 -12.88
C LEU A 144 -0.94 -14.28 -12.69
N ASN A 145 -0.15 -15.36 -12.78
CA ASN A 145 -0.59 -16.72 -12.46
C ASN A 145 0.12 -17.19 -11.18
N ILE A 146 -0.65 -17.68 -10.22
CA ILE A 146 -0.14 -18.18 -8.94
C ILE A 146 -0.61 -19.62 -8.77
N SER A 147 0.34 -20.55 -8.67
CA SER A 147 0.03 -21.95 -8.33
C SER A 147 -0.36 -22.04 -6.86
N LEU A 148 -1.55 -22.59 -6.60
CA LEU A 148 -2.06 -22.87 -5.27
C LEU A 148 -2.02 -24.39 -5.02
N ILE A 149 -1.58 -24.79 -3.84
CA ILE A 149 -1.64 -26.20 -3.40
C ILE A 149 -2.84 -26.42 -2.49
N GLU A 150 -3.14 -27.67 -2.13
CA GLU A 150 -4.15 -27.98 -1.11
C GLU A 150 -3.84 -27.27 0.23
N GLU A 151 -4.88 -27.00 1.02
CA GLU A 151 -4.81 -26.26 2.28
C GLU A 151 -4.57 -24.75 2.11
N TYR A 152 -3.97 -24.10 3.12
CA TYR A 152 -3.86 -22.64 3.14
C TYR A 152 -2.72 -22.15 2.24
N ASN A 153 -3.07 -21.17 1.42
CA ASN A 153 -2.15 -20.38 0.60
C ASN A 153 -2.37 -18.90 0.96
N ALA A 154 -1.32 -18.08 0.83
CA ALA A 154 -1.42 -16.62 1.01
C ALA A 154 -1.10 -15.88 -0.29
N PRO A 155 -1.85 -16.08 -1.39
CA PRO A 155 -1.53 -15.45 -2.67
C PRO A 155 -1.71 -13.93 -2.59
N SER A 156 -0.94 -13.19 -3.38
CA SER A 156 -1.13 -11.74 -3.48
C SER A 156 -2.43 -11.37 -4.22
N TYR A 157 -2.92 -10.15 -3.98
CA TYR A 157 -3.75 -9.42 -4.92
C TYR A 157 -2.91 -8.31 -5.59
N PRO A 158 -2.56 -8.42 -6.88
CA PRO A 158 -1.46 -7.66 -7.48
C PRO A 158 -1.83 -6.23 -7.93
N TYR A 159 -3.09 -5.83 -7.84
CA TYR A 159 -3.54 -4.63 -8.55
C TYR A 159 -3.79 -3.41 -7.67
N THR A 160 -3.70 -2.24 -8.32
CA THR A 160 -3.88 -0.90 -7.75
C THR A 160 -5.36 -0.45 -7.70
N PHE A 161 -6.30 -1.33 -8.02
CA PHE A 161 -7.74 -1.11 -7.99
C PHE A 161 -8.44 -2.20 -7.17
N THR A 162 -9.72 -2.05 -6.86
CA THR A 162 -10.48 -3.07 -6.10
C THR A 162 -10.94 -4.19 -7.03
N GLY A 163 -10.63 -5.43 -6.68
CA GLY A 163 -11.03 -6.62 -7.45
C GLY A 163 -12.34 -7.22 -6.98
N ASN A 164 -13.09 -7.83 -7.90
CA ASN A 164 -14.28 -8.61 -7.59
C ASN A 164 -13.90 -10.08 -7.38
N VAL A 165 -14.22 -10.61 -6.19
CA VAL A 165 -13.91 -11.97 -5.75
C VAL A 165 -14.46 -13.03 -6.70
N THR A 166 -15.73 -12.91 -7.08
CA THR A 166 -16.39 -13.92 -7.91
C THR A 166 -15.82 -13.96 -9.33
N ARG A 167 -15.15 -12.89 -9.78
CA ARG A 167 -14.53 -12.84 -11.10
C ARG A 167 -13.17 -13.50 -11.13
N TYR A 168 -12.24 -13.13 -10.24
CA TYR A 168 -10.89 -13.70 -10.29
C TYR A 168 -10.84 -15.14 -9.78
N LEU A 169 -11.82 -15.56 -8.97
CA LEU A 169 -11.97 -16.95 -8.57
C LEU A 169 -12.78 -17.80 -9.56
N ALA A 170 -13.38 -17.21 -10.61
CA ALA A 170 -14.37 -17.91 -11.43
C ALA A 170 -13.88 -19.26 -11.97
N ASP A 171 -12.61 -19.34 -12.37
CA ASP A 171 -12.02 -20.54 -12.97
C ASP A 171 -11.61 -21.59 -11.93
N ILE A 172 -11.51 -21.22 -10.65
CA ILE A 172 -11.07 -22.11 -9.56
C ILE A 172 -12.09 -22.22 -8.42
N ILE A 173 -13.28 -21.64 -8.58
CA ILE A 173 -14.24 -21.46 -7.47
C ILE A 173 -14.71 -22.80 -6.89
N SER A 174 -14.77 -23.86 -7.71
CA SER A 174 -15.10 -25.21 -7.27
C SER A 174 -14.02 -25.87 -6.42
N ASP A 175 -12.79 -25.36 -6.49
CA ASP A 175 -11.62 -25.89 -5.77
C ASP A 175 -11.30 -25.08 -4.51
N VAL A 176 -12.04 -24.00 -4.25
CA VAL A 176 -11.85 -23.11 -3.09
C VAL A 176 -12.88 -23.45 -2.01
N ALA A 177 -12.43 -23.77 -0.80
CA ALA A 177 -13.33 -23.89 0.35
C ALA A 177 -13.64 -22.51 0.95
N PHE A 178 -12.58 -21.73 1.19
CA PHE A 178 -12.66 -20.44 1.86
C PHE A 178 -11.67 -19.44 1.27
N LEU A 179 -12.10 -18.19 1.17
CA LEU A 179 -11.25 -17.02 0.96
C LEU A 179 -11.37 -16.14 2.20
N SER A 180 -10.25 -15.80 2.84
CA SER A 180 -10.21 -14.93 4.01
C SER A 180 -9.44 -13.65 3.71
N ARG A 181 -9.98 -12.52 4.17
CA ARG A 181 -9.27 -11.24 4.19
C ARG A 181 -9.22 -10.69 5.61
N TRP A 182 -8.18 -9.93 5.93
CA TRP A 182 -8.03 -9.37 7.26
C TRP A 182 -8.77 -8.04 7.41
N ASN A 183 -9.64 -7.93 8.41
CA ASN A 183 -10.27 -6.68 8.76
C ASN A 183 -9.40 -5.93 9.79
N ALA A 184 -8.55 -5.02 9.33
CA ALA A 184 -7.60 -4.33 10.20
C ALA A 184 -8.26 -3.43 11.28
N SER A 185 -9.50 -2.97 11.07
CA SER A 185 -10.21 -2.18 12.09
C SER A 185 -10.74 -3.05 13.24
N ARG A 186 -11.16 -4.29 12.94
CA ARG A 186 -11.68 -5.24 13.93
C ARG A 186 -10.64 -6.24 14.44
N GLN A 187 -9.47 -6.31 13.79
CA GLN A 187 -8.41 -7.26 14.08
C GLN A 187 -8.89 -8.72 14.03
N GLU A 188 -9.67 -9.04 12.99
CA GLU A 188 -10.22 -10.38 12.76
C GLU A 188 -10.32 -10.68 11.26
N PHE A 189 -10.46 -11.97 10.90
CA PHE A 189 -10.69 -12.37 9.52
C PHE A 189 -12.18 -12.29 9.15
N ASP A 190 -12.45 -11.72 7.97
CA ASP A 190 -13.69 -11.95 7.25
C ASP A 190 -13.49 -13.15 6.30
N THR A 191 -14.37 -14.15 6.35
CA THR A 191 -14.26 -15.37 5.53
C THR A 191 -15.43 -15.50 4.56
N TYR A 192 -15.10 -15.51 3.27
CA TYR A 192 -15.99 -15.86 2.17
C TYR A 192 -15.96 -17.38 1.95
N SER A 193 -17.13 -17.96 1.69
CA SER A 193 -17.26 -19.34 1.20
C SER A 193 -18.20 -19.38 -0.01
N PRO A 194 -17.82 -20.05 -1.11
CA PRO A 194 -18.69 -20.19 -2.29
C PRO A 194 -20.03 -20.86 -1.97
N GLU A 195 -20.08 -21.71 -0.95
CA GLU A 195 -21.26 -22.47 -0.54
C GLU A 195 -22.12 -21.75 0.52
N ALA A 196 -21.64 -20.62 1.06
CA ALA A 196 -22.38 -19.88 2.07
C ALA A 196 -23.60 -19.16 1.47
N ALA A 197 -24.72 -19.18 2.20
CA ALA A 197 -25.94 -18.48 1.82
C ALA A 197 -25.73 -16.95 1.74
N GLU A 198 -24.90 -16.41 2.63
CA GLU A 198 -24.50 -15.01 2.66
C GLU A 198 -22.99 -14.92 2.84
N ASN A 199 -22.36 -14.02 2.10
CA ASN A 199 -20.92 -13.80 2.17
C ASN A 199 -20.61 -12.41 2.75
N PRO A 200 -19.60 -12.28 3.64
CA PRO A 200 -19.30 -11.02 4.32
C PRO A 200 -18.68 -9.97 3.40
N PHE A 201 -18.17 -10.37 2.23
CA PHE A 201 -17.61 -9.48 1.23
C PHE A 201 -17.63 -10.10 -0.16
N TYR A 202 -17.54 -9.25 -1.18
CA TYR A 202 -17.46 -9.65 -2.59
C TYR A 202 -16.30 -8.98 -3.33
N THR A 203 -15.46 -8.24 -2.60
CA THR A 203 -14.36 -7.45 -3.17
C THR A 203 -13.10 -7.53 -2.32
N ILE A 204 -11.94 -7.47 -2.98
CA ILE A 204 -10.63 -7.27 -2.37
C ILE A 204 -10.10 -5.89 -2.77
N PRO A 205 -10.00 -4.94 -1.82
CA PRO A 205 -9.35 -3.66 -2.03
C PRO A 205 -7.88 -3.79 -2.46
N LYS A 206 -7.39 -2.78 -3.20
CA LYS A 206 -5.99 -2.71 -3.60
C LYS A 206 -5.04 -2.83 -2.41
N GLY A 207 -3.96 -3.59 -2.60
CA GLY A 207 -2.93 -3.79 -1.57
C GLY A 207 -3.37 -4.60 -0.35
N GLU A 208 -4.63 -5.02 -0.23
CA GLU A 208 -5.02 -6.01 0.78
C GLU A 208 -4.50 -7.39 0.37
N GLY A 209 -3.94 -8.11 1.34
CA GLY A 209 -3.62 -9.51 1.16
C GLY A 209 -4.80 -10.41 1.52
N GLN A 210 -4.61 -11.70 1.27
CA GLN A 210 -5.65 -12.70 1.46
C GLN A 210 -5.05 -14.07 1.78
N PHE A 211 -5.89 -14.93 2.35
CA PHE A 211 -5.65 -16.36 2.45
C PHE A 211 -6.70 -17.11 1.65
N ILE A 212 -6.29 -18.16 0.96
CA ILE A 212 -7.20 -19.06 0.24
C ILE A 212 -6.95 -20.47 0.75
N TYR A 213 -8.01 -21.13 1.22
CA TYR A 213 -7.99 -22.54 1.52
C TYR A 213 -8.48 -23.33 0.30
N MET A 214 -7.60 -24.14 -0.27
CA MET A 214 -7.89 -24.96 -1.44
C MET A 214 -8.27 -26.39 -1.03
N ILE A 215 -9.31 -26.92 -1.68
CA ILE A 215 -9.71 -28.33 -1.61
C ILE A 215 -8.83 -29.14 -2.57
N TYR A 216 -8.55 -28.60 -3.75
CA TYR A 216 -7.68 -29.20 -4.76
C TYR A 216 -6.68 -28.16 -5.29
N PRO A 217 -5.47 -28.56 -5.73
CA PRO A 217 -4.51 -27.63 -6.31
C PRO A 217 -5.08 -27.00 -7.59
N ALA A 218 -4.81 -25.71 -7.79
CA ALA A 218 -5.25 -24.97 -8.96
C ALA A 218 -4.26 -23.84 -9.30
N VAL A 219 -4.48 -23.17 -10.44
CA VAL A 219 -3.75 -21.95 -10.80
C VAL A 219 -4.70 -20.79 -10.70
N LEU A 220 -4.43 -19.86 -9.78
CA LEU A 220 -5.13 -18.60 -9.68
C LEU A 220 -4.61 -17.65 -10.76
N SER A 221 -5.47 -17.31 -11.71
CA SER A 221 -5.15 -16.43 -12.84
C SER A 221 -5.78 -15.06 -12.67
N TYR A 222 -4.93 -14.05 -12.55
CA TYR A 222 -5.34 -12.65 -12.61
C TYR A 222 -5.22 -12.12 -14.03
N ASN A 223 -6.36 -11.84 -14.65
CA ASN A 223 -6.47 -11.09 -15.89
C ASN A 223 -6.87 -9.64 -15.58
N LYS A 224 -5.94 -8.71 -15.76
CA LYS A 224 -6.09 -7.30 -15.42
C LYS A 224 -7.23 -6.63 -16.20
N THR A 225 -7.41 -7.00 -17.46
CA THR A 225 -8.43 -6.40 -18.33
C THR A 225 -9.82 -6.82 -17.88
N ASP A 226 -10.01 -8.11 -17.60
CA ASP A 226 -11.30 -8.66 -17.18
C ASP A 226 -11.73 -8.11 -15.82
N LEU A 227 -10.78 -7.89 -14.91
CA LEU A 227 -11.04 -7.41 -13.56
C LEU A 227 -11.27 -5.90 -13.47
N ARG A 228 -10.91 -5.12 -14.49
CA ARG A 228 -11.21 -3.68 -14.57
C ARG A 228 -12.58 -3.35 -15.16
N SER A 229 -13.23 -4.31 -15.82
CA SER A 229 -14.49 -4.12 -16.57
C SER A 229 -15.75 -4.03 -15.72
#